data_AF-A0A2N1IFH2-F1
#
_entry.id   AF-A0A2N1IFH2-F1
#
_cell.length_a   1.000
_cell.length_b   1.000
_cell.length_c   1.000
_cell.angle_alpha   90.00
_cell.angle_beta   90.00
_cell.angle_gamma   90.00
#
_symmetry.space_group_name_H-M   'P 1'
#
loop_
_entity.id
_entity.type
_entity.pdbx_description
1 polymer ?
#
loop_
_entity_poly.entity_id
_entity_poly.type
_entity_poly.pdbx_seq_one_letter_code
_entity_poly.pdbx_strand_id
1 'polypeptide(L)'
;MLLQVMHKKWTKLGIDNWFVEIHHFSSRQYTNNPLTLSAFVEHCDGVEFHEQNERTIHRALKVACCVTNGLEPIVAIKIAWKDYPLINKY
;
A
#
# COMPACT_ATOMS: atom_id res chain seq x y z
N MET A 1 -9.91 -9.60 -5.42
CA MET A 1 -10.94 -8.81 -4.69
C MET A 1 -10.34 -7.73 -3.78
N LEU A 2 -9.35 -8.04 -2.93
CA LEU A 2 -8.73 -7.06 -2.01
C LEU A 2 -8.09 -5.85 -2.71
N LEU A 3 -7.44 -6.06 -3.86
CA LEU A 3 -6.85 -4.98 -4.66
C LEU A 3 -7.87 -3.89 -5.04
N GLN A 4 -9.04 -4.30 -5.52
CA GLN A 4 -10.11 -3.36 -5.92
C GLN A 4 -10.75 -2.68 -4.71
N VAL A 5 -10.88 -3.38 -3.57
CA VAL A 5 -11.36 -2.77 -2.31
C VAL A 5 -10.37 -1.71 -1.82
N MET A 6 -9.08 -2.02 -1.88
CA MET A 6 -7.99 -1.12 -1.50
C MET A 6 -8.00 0.15 -2.37
N HIS A 7 -8.02 -0.02 -3.70
CA HIS A 7 -8.09 1.10 -4.66
C HIS A 7 -9.27 2.03 -4.36
N LYS A 8 -10.50 1.48 -4.28
CA LYS A 8 -11.71 2.27 -4.00
C LYS A 8 -11.64 3.03 -2.67
N LYS A 9 -11.11 2.41 -1.61
CA LYS A 9 -10.98 3.06 -0.31
C LYS A 9 -9.99 4.22 -0.36
N TRP A 10 -8.85 4.02 -1.00
CA TRP A 10 -7.80 5.03 -1.11
C TRP A 10 -8.27 6.25 -1.89
N THR A 11 -8.83 6.03 -3.07
CA THR A 11 -9.38 7.12 -3.90
C THR A 11 -10.52 7.86 -3.21
N LYS A 12 -11.40 7.14 -2.49
CA LYS A 12 -12.47 7.79 -1.70
C LYS A 12 -11.94 8.66 -0.57
N LEU A 13 -10.84 8.25 0.06
CA LEU A 13 -10.20 8.99 1.15
C LEU A 13 -9.28 10.12 0.65
N GLY A 14 -9.00 10.18 -0.66
CA GLY A 14 -8.11 11.19 -1.25
C GLY A 14 -6.66 11.08 -0.77
N ILE A 15 -6.22 9.88 -0.40
CA ILE A 15 -4.88 9.63 0.16
C ILE A 15 -3.92 8.99 -0.85
N ASP A 16 -4.27 9.00 -2.13
CA ASP A 16 -3.53 8.37 -3.23
C ASP A 16 -2.07 8.84 -3.30
N ASN A 17 -1.80 10.11 -2.98
CA ASN A 17 -0.46 10.70 -2.95
C ASN A 17 0.47 10.08 -1.89
N TRP A 18 -0.09 9.41 -0.89
CA TRP A 18 0.66 8.75 0.18
C TRP A 18 1.06 7.31 -0.16
N PHE A 19 0.65 6.80 -1.34
CA PHE A 19 0.80 5.39 -1.66
C PHE A 19 2.27 4.96 -1.76
N VAL A 20 3.13 5.86 -2.24
CA VAL A 20 4.57 5.63 -2.31
C VAL A 20 5.16 5.26 -0.94
N GLU A 21 4.68 5.87 0.15
CA GLU A 21 5.19 5.67 1.51
C GLU A 21 4.92 4.27 2.06
N ILE A 22 3.97 3.53 1.48
CA ILE A 22 3.61 2.17 1.87
C ILE A 22 4.03 1.12 0.86
N HIS A 23 4.63 1.50 -0.26
CA HIS A 23 5.10 0.54 -1.25
C HIS A 23 6.42 -0.09 -0.77
N HIS A 24 6.62 -1.40 -0.92
CA HIS A 24 7.88 -2.04 -0.48
C HIS A 24 9.12 -1.54 -1.25
N PHE A 25 8.93 -0.91 -2.41
CA PHE A 25 10.01 -0.24 -3.15
C PHE A 25 10.41 1.13 -2.58
N SER A 26 9.67 1.70 -1.62
CA SER A 26 10.12 2.92 -0.94
C SER A 26 11.33 2.69 -0.04
N SER A 27 11.60 1.44 0.35
CA SER A 27 12.71 1.10 1.24
C SER A 27 14.02 0.75 0.51
N ARG A 28 14.05 0.70 -0.82
CA ARG A 28 15.26 0.40 -1.60
C ARG A 28 15.32 1.27 -2.85
N GLN A 29 16.52 1.77 -3.15
CA GLN A 29 16.90 2.65 -4.27
C GLN A 29 16.63 2.06 -5.67
N TYR A 30 15.41 1.59 -5.95
CA TYR A 30 15.02 1.10 -7.26
C TYR A 30 14.46 2.26 -8.08
N THR A 31 15.20 2.64 -9.11
CA THR A 31 14.99 3.84 -9.93
C THR A 31 13.78 3.79 -10.86
N ASN A 32 13.08 2.66 -10.99
CA ASN A 32 12.03 2.45 -12.01
C ASN A 32 10.83 1.66 -11.49
N ASN A 33 10.07 2.15 -10.50
CA ASN A 33 8.91 1.43 -10.00
C ASN A 33 7.64 2.28 -9.97
N PRO A 34 6.45 1.67 -10.08
CA PRO A 34 5.18 2.40 -10.13
C PRO A 34 4.93 3.12 -8.80
N LEU A 35 5.14 4.44 -8.81
CA LEU A 35 5.05 5.31 -7.62
C LEU A 35 3.61 5.69 -7.25
N THR A 36 2.62 5.22 -8.02
CA THR A 36 1.22 5.63 -7.87
C THR A 36 0.32 4.43 -7.61
N LEU A 37 -0.78 4.68 -6.90
CA LEU A 37 -1.82 3.70 -6.63
C LEU A 37 -2.33 3.03 -7.92
N SER A 38 -2.61 3.82 -8.95
CA SER A 38 -3.15 3.30 -10.22
C SER A 38 -2.16 2.38 -10.94
N ALA A 39 -0.88 2.76 -11.00
CA ALA A 39 0.14 1.94 -11.64
C ALA A 39 0.39 0.64 -10.86
N PHE A 40 0.29 0.67 -9.52
CA PHE A 40 0.32 -0.55 -8.72
C PHE A 40 -0.89 -1.44 -8.97
N VAL A 41 -2.10 -0.88 -9.05
CA VAL A 41 -3.32 -1.63 -9.35
C VAL A 41 -3.26 -2.28 -10.71
N GLU A 42 -2.82 -1.55 -11.74
CA GLU A 42 -2.63 -2.08 -13.10
C GLU A 42 -1.58 -3.20 -13.13
N HIS A 43 -0.43 -2.99 -12.49
CA HIS A 43 0.61 -4.03 -12.37
C HIS A 43 0.10 -5.30 -11.68
N CYS A 44 -0.79 -5.13 -10.70
CA CYS A 44 -1.38 -6.21 -9.92
C CYS A 44 -2.64 -6.81 -10.59
N ASP A 45 -3.17 -6.22 -11.66
CA ASP A 45 -4.37 -6.72 -12.32
C ASP A 45 -4.03 -7.88 -13.25
N GLY A 46 -4.71 -9.01 -13.11
CA GLY A 46 -4.51 -10.19 -13.96
C GLY A 46 -3.25 -11.02 -13.68
N VAL A 47 -2.45 -10.69 -12.65
CA VAL A 47 -1.27 -11.47 -12.23
C VAL A 47 -1.44 -12.04 -10.82
N GLU A 48 -0.80 -13.19 -10.56
CA GLU A 48 -0.72 -13.76 -9.21
C GLU A 48 0.16 -12.88 -8.32
N PHE A 49 -0.32 -12.55 -7.12
CA PHE A 49 0.44 -11.70 -6.20
C PHE A 49 1.61 -12.49 -5.61
N HIS A 50 2.82 -11.97 -5.77
CA HIS A 50 3.92 -12.39 -4.91
C HIS A 50 3.79 -11.73 -3.53
N GLU A 51 4.32 -12.39 -2.50
CA GLU A 51 4.03 -12.09 -1.08
C GLU A 51 4.24 -10.61 -0.67
N GLN A 52 5.17 -9.88 -1.32
CA GLN A 52 5.40 -8.45 -1.05
C GLN A 52 4.28 -7.53 -1.57
N ASN A 53 3.68 -7.87 -2.71
CA ASN A 53 2.53 -7.14 -3.26
C ASN A 53 1.31 -7.33 -2.36
N GLU A 54 1.09 -8.56 -1.87
CA GLU A 54 0.04 -8.85 -0.90
C GLU A 54 0.21 -8.04 0.39
N ARG A 55 1.42 -7.99 0.96
CA ARG A 55 1.71 -7.13 2.12
C ARG A 55 1.52 -5.65 1.84
N THR A 56 1.79 -5.20 0.62
CA THR A 56 1.51 -3.81 0.22
C THR A 56 0.01 -3.52 0.23
N ILE A 57 -0.82 -4.45 -0.27
CA ILE A 57 -2.28 -4.35 -0.20
C ILE A 57 -2.76 -4.34 1.26
N HIS A 58 -2.21 -5.19 2.13
CA HIS A 58 -2.57 -5.20 3.55
C HIS A 58 -2.19 -3.90 4.27
N ARG A 59 -0.98 -3.36 4.03
CA ARG A 59 -0.59 -2.04 4.55
C ARG A 59 -1.57 -0.97 4.09
N ALA A 60 -1.89 -0.95 2.81
CA ALA A 60 -2.84 0.00 2.25
C ALA A 60 -4.21 -0.08 2.91
N LEU A 61 -4.74 -1.29 3.11
CA LEU A 61 -6.02 -1.48 3.80
C LEU A 61 -5.96 -1.05 5.27
N LYS A 62 -4.83 -1.29 5.96
CA LYS A 62 -4.64 -0.83 7.34
C LYS A 62 -4.61 0.69 7.43
N VAL A 63 -3.88 1.36 6.52
CA VAL A 63 -3.87 2.83 6.44
C VAL A 63 -5.29 3.36 6.23
N ALA A 64 -6.02 2.83 5.25
CA ALA A 64 -7.38 3.25 4.98
C ALA A 64 -8.31 3.06 6.21
N CYS A 65 -8.13 1.98 6.97
CA CYS A 65 -8.85 1.75 8.22
C CYS A 65 -8.52 2.82 9.27
N CYS A 66 -7.23 3.09 9.50
CA CYS A 66 -6.79 4.12 10.44
C CYS A 66 -7.29 5.52 10.06
N VAL A 67 -7.19 5.91 8.79
CA VAL A 67 -7.65 7.22 8.30
C VAL A 67 -9.17 7.34 8.41
N THR A 68 -9.92 6.27 8.12
CA THR A 68 -11.38 6.25 8.32
C THR A 68 -11.75 6.49 9.79
N ASN A 69 -10.91 6.09 10.74
CA ASN A 69 -11.08 6.32 12.17
C ASN A 69 -10.50 7.67 12.66
N GLY A 70 -10.14 8.57 11.74
CA GLY A 70 -9.69 9.92 12.06
C GLY A 70 -8.20 10.06 12.35
N LEU A 71 -7.38 9.06 12.04
CA LEU A 71 -5.92 9.20 12.15
C LEU A 71 -5.34 9.89 10.92
N GLU A 72 -4.36 10.77 11.15
CA GLU A 72 -3.59 11.39 10.08
C GLU A 72 -2.84 10.32 9.24
N PRO A 73 -2.74 10.50 7.91
CA PRO A 73 -2.10 9.51 7.02
C PRO A 73 -0.71 9.09 7.47
N ILE A 74 0.13 10.03 7.90
CA ILE A 74 1.50 9.74 8.37
C ILE A 74 1.54 8.83 9.60
N VAL A 75 0.57 8.96 10.52
CA VAL A 75 0.46 8.11 11.71
C VAL A 75 -0.06 6.74 11.30
N ALA A 76 -1.08 6.70 10.44
CA ALA A 76 -1.64 5.47 9.90
C ALA A 76 -0.59 4.62 9.17
N ILE A 77 0.30 5.24 8.39
CA ILE A 77 1.40 4.59 7.67
C ILE A 77 2.38 3.91 8.63
N LYS A 78 2.79 4.60 9.70
CA LYS A 78 3.68 4.01 10.72
C LYS A 78 3.07 2.77 11.38
N ILE A 79 1.77 2.83 11.68
CA ILE A 79 1.03 1.69 12.24
C ILE A 79 1.00 0.53 11.23
N ALA A 80 0.67 0.82 9.97
CA ALA A 80 0.59 -0.18 8.92
C ALA A 80 1.92 -0.91 8.69
N TRP A 81 3.05 -0.20 8.72
CA TRP A 81 4.38 -0.79 8.62
C TRP A 81 4.74 -1.69 9.80
N LYS A 82 4.28 -1.36 11.01
CA LYS A 82 4.48 -2.21 12.20
C LYS A 82 3.67 -3.50 12.10
N ASP A 83 2.43 -3.42 11.63
CA ASP A 83 1.52 -4.57 11.52
C ASP A 83 1.89 -5.48 10.35
N TYR A 84 2.35 -4.89 9.24
CA TYR A 84 2.67 -5.58 8.00
C TYR A 84 4.06 -5.19 7.49
N PRO A 85 5.14 -5.58 8.19
CA PRO A 85 6.52 -5.27 7.80
C PRO A 85 6.91 -6.00 6.50
N LEU A 86 8.05 -5.64 5.91
CA LEU A 86 8.62 -6.42 4.80
C LEU A 86 8.88 -7.86 5.24
N ILE A 87 8.77 -8.78 4.28
CA ILE A 87 9.25 -10.14 4.48
C ILE A 87 10.77 -10.11 4.50
N ASN A 88 11.35 -10.42 5.65
CA ASN A 88 12.78 -10.75 5.73
C ASN A 88 12.96 -12.14 5.14
N LYS A 89 13.59 -12.20 3.95
CA LYS A 89 14.18 -13.44 3.47
C LYS A 89 15.49 -13.61 4.25
N TYR A 90 15.52 -14.55 5.18
CA TYR A 90 16.77 -15.09 5.72
C TYR A 90 17.50 -15.87 4.62
#